data_AF-A0A955RWB9-F1
#
_entry.id   AF-A0A955RWB9-F1
#
_cell.length_a   1.000
_cell.length_b   1.000
_cell.length_c   1.000
_cell.angle_alpha   90.00
_cell.angle_beta   90.00
_cell.angle_gamma   90.00
#
_symmetry.space_group_name_H-M   'P 1'
#
loop_
_entity.id
_entity.type
_entity.pdbx_description
1 polymer ?
#
loop_
_entity_poly.entity_id
_entity_poly.type
_entity_poly.pdbx_seq_one_letter_code
_entity_poly.pdbx_strand_id
1 'polypeptide(L)'
;MKSSGGSSSHRVFIAVPLQKSSEPAYRNILQKFQKNFESARAIPFENAHLTLRFLSSVDDAGVQKLKDTLDGLSGLSSPFNVSWQRIGMFKFSNSVWVGPVHSEPLLNSLHRNICHAIHKAGFGLPDKRFRPHITFARFPARS
;
A
#
# COMPACT_ATOMS: atom_id res chain seq x y z
N MET A 1 36.77 5.48 21.99
CA MET A 1 36.47 4.90 20.66
C MET A 1 35.41 3.81 20.80
N LYS A 2 34.46 3.80 19.85
CA LYS A 2 33.31 2.90 19.64
C LYS A 2 32.04 3.19 20.47
N SER A 3 31.26 4.18 20.03
CA SER A 3 29.81 4.20 20.21
C SER A 3 29.16 3.37 19.10
N SER A 4 28.97 2.08 19.36
CA SER A 4 28.20 1.17 18.50
C SER A 4 26.71 1.27 18.85
N GLY A 5 26.06 2.33 18.39
CA GLY A 5 24.60 2.43 18.35
C GLY A 5 24.13 2.20 16.92
N GLY A 6 24.09 0.94 16.47
CA GLY A 6 23.54 0.61 15.16
C GLY A 6 22.05 0.86 15.17
N SER A 7 21.60 2.01 14.67
CA SER A 7 20.19 2.32 14.51
C SER A 7 19.55 1.28 13.58
N SER A 8 18.54 0.54 14.06
CA SER A 8 17.83 -0.43 13.23
C SER A 8 17.10 0.30 12.10
N SER A 9 17.37 -0.10 10.86
CA SER A 9 16.71 0.45 9.68
C SER A 9 15.55 -0.46 9.25
N HIS A 10 14.37 0.15 9.08
CA HIS A 10 13.12 -0.52 8.73
C HIS A 10 12.74 -0.26 7.27
N ARG A 11 12.11 -1.27 6.68
CA ARG A 11 11.34 -1.11 5.43
C ARG A 11 9.89 -0.89 5.82
N VAL A 12 9.38 0.30 5.57
CA VAL A 12 8.02 0.69 5.94
C VAL A 12 7.22 1.11 4.72
N PHE A 13 5.90 1.16 4.89
CA PHE A 13 5.00 1.69 3.88
C PHE A 13 3.83 2.40 4.55
N ILE A 14 3.24 3.33 3.80
CA ILE A 14 2.03 4.06 4.18
C ILE A 14 0.90 3.46 3.37
N ALA A 15 -0.21 3.10 4.03
CA ALA A 15 -1.32 2.41 3.38
C ALA A 15 -2.68 2.82 3.95
N VAL A 16 -3.71 2.58 3.15
CA VAL A 16 -5.12 2.63 3.57
C VAL A 16 -5.61 1.19 3.72
N PRO A 17 -6.05 0.76 4.92
CA PRO A 17 -6.64 -0.56 5.10
C PRO A 17 -8.01 -0.63 4.43
N LEU A 18 -8.44 -1.84 4.05
CA LEU A 18 -9.81 -2.06 3.61
C LEU A 18 -10.78 -1.96 4.79
N GLN A 19 -11.93 -1.34 4.57
CA GLN A 19 -13.01 -1.36 5.56
C GLN A 19 -13.55 -2.78 5.73
N LYS A 20 -13.84 -3.17 6.98
CA LYS A 20 -14.36 -4.51 7.32
C LYS A 20 -15.60 -4.91 6.52
N SER A 21 -16.45 -3.94 6.18
CA SER A 21 -17.63 -4.11 5.31
C SER A 21 -17.29 -4.64 3.91
N SER A 22 -16.06 -4.47 3.44
CA SER A 22 -15.58 -4.95 2.14
C SER A 22 -15.13 -6.42 2.14
N GLU A 23 -15.07 -7.07 3.31
CA GLU A 23 -14.56 -8.44 3.45
C GLU A 23 -15.32 -9.49 2.62
N PRO A 24 -16.67 -9.50 2.59
CA PRO A 24 -17.40 -10.47 1.78
C PRO A 24 -17.08 -10.34 0.29
N ALA A 25 -16.98 -9.11 -0.22
CA ALA A 25 -16.61 -8.84 -1.61
C ALA A 25 -15.18 -9.29 -1.92
N TYR A 26 -14.24 -9.01 -1.02
CA TYR A 26 -12.85 -9.45 -1.13
C TYR A 26 -12.75 -10.98 -1.20
N ARG A 27 -13.42 -11.68 -0.28
CA ARG A 27 -13.43 -13.15 -0.22
C ARG A 27 -14.04 -13.76 -1.48
N ASN A 28 -15.12 -13.19 -2.01
CA ASN A 28 -15.74 -13.64 -3.25
C ASN A 28 -14.78 -13.54 -4.45
N ILE A 29 -14.06 -12.42 -4.59
CA ILE A 29 -13.05 -12.24 -5.66
C ILE A 29 -11.93 -13.25 -5.51
N LEU A 30 -11.39 -13.39 -4.30
CA LEU A 30 -10.32 -14.33 -4.00
C LEU A 30 -10.73 -15.78 -4.32
N GLN A 31 -11.91 -16.22 -3.90
CA GLN A 31 -12.42 -17.56 -4.17
C GLN A 31 -12.57 -17.83 -5.67
N LYS A 32 -13.16 -16.89 -6.42
CA LYS A 32 -13.29 -17.01 -7.89
C LYS A 32 -11.93 -17.10 -8.58
N PHE A 33 -10.95 -16.35 -8.09
CA PHE A 33 -9.59 -16.41 -8.60
C PHE A 33 -8.92 -17.75 -8.29
N GLN A 34 -8.99 -18.22 -7.04
CA GLN A 34 -8.35 -19.47 -6.62
C GLN A 34 -8.92 -20.70 -7.31
N LYS A 35 -10.20 -20.70 -7.72
CA LYS A 35 -10.78 -21.77 -8.56
C LYS A 35 -10.03 -22.03 -9.87
N ASN A 36 -9.34 -21.02 -10.39
CA ASN A 36 -8.57 -21.12 -11.64
C ASN A 36 -7.05 -21.14 -11.39
N PHE A 37 -6.61 -20.81 -10.18
CA PHE A 37 -5.20 -20.58 -9.84
C PHE A 37 -4.90 -21.09 -8.43
N GLU A 38 -4.99 -22.40 -8.23
CA GLU A 38 -4.83 -23.05 -6.92
C GLU A 38 -3.44 -22.81 -6.29
N SER A 39 -2.40 -22.67 -7.11
CA SER A 39 -1.03 -22.41 -6.65
C SER A 39 -0.80 -20.98 -6.17
N ALA A 40 -1.75 -20.06 -6.40
CA ALA A 40 -1.62 -18.69 -5.95
C ALA A 40 -1.92 -18.57 -4.45
N ARG A 41 -0.93 -18.11 -3.69
CA ARG A 41 -1.07 -17.81 -2.27
C ARG A 41 -2.00 -16.61 -2.08
N ALA A 42 -3.06 -16.80 -1.32
CA ALA A 42 -3.96 -15.73 -0.90
C ALA A 42 -3.26 -14.71 0.02
N ILE A 43 -3.65 -13.45 -0.10
CA ILE A 43 -3.40 -12.45 0.94
C ILE A 43 -4.60 -12.49 1.90
N PRO A 44 -4.37 -12.65 3.21
CA PRO A 44 -5.45 -12.55 4.18
C PRO A 44 -6.09 -11.15 4.16
N PHE A 45 -7.39 -11.06 4.43
CA PHE A 45 -8.13 -9.80 4.35
C PHE A 45 -7.55 -8.73 5.30
N GLU A 46 -7.15 -9.14 6.50
CA GLU A 46 -6.50 -8.30 7.51
C GLU A 46 -5.18 -7.68 7.03
N ASN A 47 -4.53 -8.30 6.05
CA ASN A 47 -3.30 -7.81 5.43
C ASN A 47 -3.56 -7.07 4.11
N ALA A 48 -4.79 -7.07 3.61
CA ALA A 48 -5.14 -6.43 2.36
C ALA A 48 -5.27 -4.91 2.56
N HIS A 49 -4.54 -4.16 1.74
CA HIS A 49 -4.46 -2.71 1.85
C HIS A 49 -4.13 -2.09 0.49
N LEU A 50 -4.43 -0.81 0.35
CA LEU A 50 -3.93 0.01 -0.73
C LEU A 50 -2.66 0.72 -0.26
N THR A 51 -1.53 0.42 -0.89
CA THR A 51 -0.28 1.12 -0.57
C THR A 51 -0.24 2.50 -1.23
N LEU A 52 0.06 3.52 -0.45
CA LEU A 52 0.28 4.89 -0.90
C LEU A 52 1.75 5.17 -1.16
N ARG A 53 2.64 4.69 -0.28
CA ARG A 53 4.08 4.91 -0.42
C ARG A 53 4.91 3.80 0.22
N PHE A 54 5.99 3.39 -0.44
CA PHE A 54 7.03 2.53 0.12
C PHE A 54 8.27 3.34 0.50
N LEU A 55 8.90 3.01 1.62
CA LEU A 55 10.10 3.63 2.17
C LEU A 55 11.06 2.51 2.62
N SER A 56 12.28 2.48 2.07
CA SER A 56 13.14 1.28 2.16
C SER A 56 14.21 1.33 3.25
N SER A 57 14.47 2.49 3.85
CA SER A 57 15.46 2.64 4.92
C SER A 57 15.04 3.77 5.84
N VAL A 58 14.31 3.44 6.90
CA VAL A 58 13.80 4.40 7.90
C VAL A 58 14.19 3.88 9.28
N ASP A 59 14.94 4.67 10.03
CA ASP A 59 15.26 4.33 11.42
C ASP A 59 14.09 4.59 12.38
N ASP A 60 14.22 4.19 13.65
CA ASP A 60 13.17 4.37 14.66
C ASP A 60 12.73 5.83 14.81
N ALA A 61 13.69 6.76 14.81
CA ALA A 61 13.42 8.20 14.84
C ALA A 61 12.65 8.66 13.58
N GLY A 62 13.03 8.14 12.41
CA GLY A 62 12.31 8.36 11.16
C GLY A 62 10.90 7.79 11.17
N VAL A 63 10.68 6.62 11.78
CA VAL A 63 9.33 6.04 11.94
C VAL A 63 8.46 6.94 12.81
N GLN A 64 8.99 7.46 13.93
CA GLN A 64 8.24 8.39 14.77
C GLN A 64 7.93 9.69 14.02
N LYS A 65 8.90 10.26 13.32
CA LYS A 65 8.69 11.47 12.50
C LYS A 65 7.65 11.24 11.39
N LEU A 66 7.60 10.06 10.77
CA LEU A 66 6.56 9.70 9.81
C LEU A 66 5.18 9.67 10.44
N LYS A 67 5.03 9.09 11.65
CA LYS A 67 3.76 9.10 12.39
C LYS A 67 3.30 10.52 12.65
N ASP A 68 4.16 11.35 13.26
CA ASP A 68 3.82 12.74 13.59
C ASP A 68 3.44 13.55 12.33
N THR A 69 4.15 13.32 11.22
CA THR A 69 3.85 13.95 9.92
C THR A 69 2.48 13.53 9.39
N LEU A 70 2.11 12.25 9.51
CA LEU A 70 0.83 11.73 9.05
C LEU A 70 -0.32 12.15 9.97
N ASP A 71 -0.10 12.20 11.27
CA ASP A 71 -1.07 12.65 12.25
C ASP A 71 -1.48 14.11 11.99
N GLY A 72 -0.51 14.96 11.60
CA GLY A 72 -0.77 16.33 11.17
C GLY A 72 -1.60 16.48 9.88
N LEU A 73 -1.81 15.39 9.12
CA LEU A 73 -2.71 15.36 7.97
C LEU A 73 -4.12 14.86 8.32
N SER A 74 -4.33 14.38 9.55
CA SER A 74 -5.61 13.85 9.99
C SER A 74 -6.71 14.91 9.90
N GLY A 75 -7.87 14.54 9.36
CA GLY A 75 -9.00 15.46 9.16
C GLY A 75 -8.91 16.32 7.90
N LEU A 76 -7.80 16.31 7.16
CA LEU A 76 -7.67 17.05 5.89
C LEU A 76 -8.23 16.31 4.67
N SER A 77 -8.71 15.08 4.86
CA SER A 77 -9.20 14.22 3.76
C SER A 77 -10.65 13.85 3.99
N SER A 78 -11.47 14.02 2.96
CA SER A 78 -12.86 13.59 2.95
C SER A 78 -12.96 12.07 2.70
N PRO A 79 -14.00 11.40 3.23
CA PRO A 79 -14.30 10.02 2.86
C PRO A 79 -14.46 9.85 1.34
N PHE A 80 -14.06 8.70 0.82
CA PHE A 80 -14.14 8.37 -0.60
C PHE A 80 -14.44 6.89 -0.82
N ASN A 81 -14.97 6.56 -1.99
CA ASN A 81 -15.27 5.19 -2.40
C ASN A 81 -14.43 4.82 -3.62
N VAL A 82 -13.78 3.66 -3.58
CA VAL A 82 -13.02 3.14 -4.72
C VAL A 82 -13.67 1.87 -5.25
N SER A 83 -14.02 1.88 -6.53
CA SER A 83 -14.58 0.72 -7.22
C SER A 83 -13.48 -0.16 -7.81
N TRP A 84 -13.31 -1.36 -7.26
CA TRP A 84 -12.32 -2.34 -7.71
C TRP A 84 -12.87 -3.17 -8.87
N GLN A 85 -12.54 -2.79 -10.10
CA GLN A 85 -13.16 -3.34 -11.31
C GLN A 85 -12.18 -4.05 -12.24
N ARG A 86 -10.87 -3.95 -11.99
CA ARG A 86 -9.85 -4.56 -12.83
C ARG A 86 -8.99 -5.50 -12.00
N ILE A 87 -8.77 -6.70 -12.52
CA ILE A 87 -7.72 -7.60 -12.05
C ILE A 87 -6.50 -7.44 -12.97
N GLY A 88 -5.32 -7.48 -12.40
CA GLY A 88 -4.08 -7.45 -13.16
C GLY A 88 -2.88 -7.99 -12.40
N MET A 89 -1.76 -8.04 -13.11
CA MET A 89 -0.45 -8.38 -12.58
C MET A 89 0.56 -7.40 -13.17
N PHE A 90 1.48 -6.88 -12.36
CA PHE A 90 2.54 -6.01 -12.90
C PHE A 90 3.60 -6.83 -13.64
N LYS A 91 4.26 -6.21 -14.62
CA LYS A 91 5.37 -6.84 -15.34
C LYS A 91 6.46 -7.25 -14.35
N PHE A 92 6.97 -8.48 -14.48
CA PHE A 92 7.99 -9.06 -13.59
C PHE A 92 7.57 -9.14 -12.12
N SER A 93 6.28 -9.13 -11.82
CA SER A 93 5.75 -9.33 -10.48
C SER A 93 5.00 -10.65 -10.40
N ASN A 94 5.11 -11.32 -9.27
CA ASN A 94 4.27 -12.47 -8.94
C ASN A 94 2.99 -12.04 -8.20
N SER A 95 2.73 -10.74 -8.04
CA SER A 95 1.58 -10.21 -7.29
C SER A 95 0.40 -9.92 -8.20
N VAL A 96 -0.74 -10.51 -7.88
CA VAL A 96 -2.03 -10.28 -8.53
C VAL A 96 -2.80 -9.26 -7.69
N TRP A 97 -3.37 -8.28 -8.37
CA TRP A 97 -4.02 -7.15 -7.73
C TRP A 97 -5.38 -6.85 -8.33
N VAL A 98 -6.23 -6.21 -7.52
CA VAL A 98 -7.43 -5.51 -7.97
C VAL A 98 -7.18 -4.00 -7.95
N GLY A 99 -7.73 -3.29 -8.92
CA GLY A 99 -7.56 -1.85 -9.08
C GLY A 99 -8.79 -1.22 -9.73
N PRO A 100 -8.93 0.11 -9.66
CA PRO A 100 -10.03 0.80 -10.32
C PRO A 100 -9.76 0.98 -11.82
N VAL A 101 -10.83 1.16 -12.61
CA VAL A 101 -10.68 1.52 -14.05
C VAL A 101 -10.17 2.95 -14.20
N HIS A 102 -10.70 3.85 -13.37
CA HIS A 102 -10.32 5.26 -13.31
C HIS A 102 -9.80 5.60 -11.92
N SER A 103 -8.84 6.52 -11.83
CA SER A 103 -8.33 6.94 -10.53
C SER A 103 -9.35 7.82 -9.82
N GLU A 104 -9.62 7.52 -8.55
CA GLU A 104 -10.56 8.30 -7.74
C GLU A 104 -9.89 9.63 -7.31
N PRO A 105 -10.50 10.80 -7.58
CA PRO A 105 -9.87 12.10 -7.33
C PRO A 105 -9.42 12.34 -5.89
N LEU A 106 -10.22 11.95 -4.89
CA LEU A 106 -9.89 12.15 -3.47
C LEU A 106 -8.72 11.27 -3.04
N LEU A 107 -8.62 10.03 -3.52
CA LEU A 107 -7.50 9.12 -3.32
C LEU A 107 -6.22 9.66 -3.95
N ASN A 108 -6.31 10.23 -5.15
CA ASN A 108 -5.16 10.88 -5.78
C ASN A 108 -4.71 12.10 -4.96
N SER A 109 -5.65 12.89 -4.45
CA SER A 109 -5.36 14.04 -3.57
C SER A 109 -4.73 13.61 -2.26
N LEU A 110 -5.24 12.56 -1.62
CA LEU A 110 -4.66 11.93 -0.43
C LEU A 110 -3.22 11.48 -0.70
N HIS A 111 -2.98 10.75 -1.79
CA HIS A 111 -1.64 10.33 -2.18
C HIS A 111 -0.69 11.52 -2.38
N ARG A 112 -1.12 12.57 -3.10
CA ARG A 112 -0.30 13.78 -3.31
C ARG A 112 0.02 14.49 -2.01
N ASN A 113 -0.96 14.68 -1.13
CA ASN A 113 -0.79 15.37 0.14
C ASN A 113 0.20 14.61 1.05
N ILE A 114 0.07 13.29 1.14
CA ILE A 114 1.00 12.45 1.90
C ILE A 114 2.40 12.52 1.31
N CYS A 115 2.55 12.34 -0.01
CA CYS A 115 3.85 12.40 -0.66
C CYS A 115 4.54 13.76 -0.46
N HIS A 116 3.78 14.85 -0.54
CA HIS A 116 4.29 16.21 -0.28
C HIS A 116 4.75 16.40 1.16
N ALA A 117 3.94 15.95 2.14
CA ALA A 117 4.25 16.10 3.56
C ALA A 117 5.51 15.32 3.96
N ILE A 118 5.60 14.04 3.56
CA ILE A 118 6.79 13.22 3.89
C ILE A 118 8.03 13.71 3.14
N HIS A 119 7.88 14.27 1.94
CA HIS A 119 8.99 14.90 1.22
C HIS A 119 9.54 16.09 1.99
N LYS A 120 8.66 17.00 2.46
CA LYS A 120 9.04 18.12 3.33
C LYS A 120 9.68 17.65 4.64
N ALA A 121 9.27 16.48 5.15
CA ALA A 121 9.85 15.88 6.35
C ALA A 121 11.21 15.18 6.11
N GLY A 122 11.72 15.15 4.87
CA GLY A 122 13.05 14.60 4.53
C GLY A 122 13.04 13.17 3.99
N PHE A 123 11.87 12.58 3.70
CA PHE A 123 11.74 11.20 3.19
C PHE A 123 11.60 11.12 1.65
N GLY A 124 12.14 12.10 0.93
CA GLY A 124 12.01 12.20 -0.53
C GLY A 124 12.54 10.98 -1.28
N LEU A 125 11.74 10.43 -2.20
CA LEU A 125 12.19 9.51 -3.24
C LEU A 125 11.61 9.99 -4.58
N PRO A 126 12.14 9.52 -5.73
CA PRO A 126 11.64 9.92 -7.04
C PRO A 126 10.12 9.78 -7.16
N ASP A 127 9.51 10.73 -7.88
CA ASP A 127 8.10 10.64 -8.22
C ASP A 127 7.89 9.39 -9.09
N LYS A 128 6.99 8.53 -8.65
CA LYS A 128 6.57 7.35 -9.40
C LYS A 128 5.09 7.50 -9.65
N ARG A 129 4.68 7.27 -10.90
CA ARG A 129 3.27 7.26 -11.27
C ARG A 129 2.48 6.39 -10.29
N PHE A 130 1.55 7.02 -9.57
CA PHE A 130 0.67 6.33 -8.65
C PHE A 130 -0.29 5.44 -9.42
N ARG A 131 -0.34 4.17 -9.05
CA ARG A 131 -1.21 3.15 -9.63
C ARG A 131 -1.97 2.49 -8.47
N PRO A 132 -3.15 2.99 -8.09
CA PRO A 132 -3.88 2.45 -6.94
C PRO A 132 -4.26 0.99 -7.18
N HIS A 133 -3.86 0.12 -6.27
CA HIS A 133 -4.13 -1.31 -6.36
C HIS A 133 -4.09 -1.95 -4.97
N ILE A 134 -4.80 -3.07 -4.83
CA ILE A 134 -4.75 -3.96 -3.67
C ILE A 134 -4.25 -5.30 -4.15
N THR A 135 -3.13 -5.76 -3.60
CA THR A 135 -2.67 -7.13 -3.84
C THR A 135 -3.57 -8.10 -3.08
N PHE A 136 -4.12 -9.11 -3.76
CA PHE A 136 -5.00 -10.10 -3.12
C PHE A 136 -4.50 -11.54 -3.28
N ALA A 137 -3.58 -11.79 -4.21
CA ALA A 137 -2.92 -13.08 -4.35
C ALA A 137 -1.48 -12.91 -4.84
N ARG A 138 -0.63 -13.92 -4.59
CA ARG A 138 0.74 -13.99 -5.11
C ARG A 138 1.04 -15.39 -5.63
N PHE A 139 1.60 -15.49 -6.83
CA PHE A 139 2.18 -16.73 -7.31
C PHE A 139 3.51 -17.02 -6.60
N PRO A 140 3.91 -18.30 -6.48
CA PRO A 140 5.25 -18.65 -6.04
C PRO A 140 6.29 -18.02 -6.97
N ALA A 141 7.48 -17.75 -6.44
CA ALA A 141 8.60 -17.34 -7.29
C ALA A 141 8.88 -18.45 -8.31
N ARG A 142 9.11 -18.06 -9.56
CA ARG A 142 9.66 -18.99 -10.55
C ARG A 142 11.10 -19.28 -10.11
N SER A 143 11.34 -20.51 -9.66
CA SER A 143 12.67 -21.10 -9.52
C SER A 143 13.31 -21.31 -10.89
#